data_AF-A0A8T6X3K7-F1
#
_entry.id   AF-A0A8T6X3K7-F1
#
_cell.length_a   1.000
_cell.length_b   1.000
_cell.length_c   1.000
_cell.angle_alpha   90.00
_cell.angle_beta   90.00
_cell.angle_gamma   90.00
#
_symmetry.space_group_name_H-M   'P 1'
#
loop_
_entity.id
_entity.type
_entity.pdbx_description
1 polymer ?
#
loop_
_entity_poly.entity_id
_entity_poly.type
_entity_poly.pdbx_seq_one_letter_code
_entity_poly.pdbx_strand_id
1 'polypeptide(L)' 'MKVLFHVCCGPCFARAGTLLREEGHDVTALWYNPNVQPYKEFEARLKAFRQVCEAEGFPTVVDDT' A
#
# COMPACT_ATOMS: atom_id res chain seq x y z
N MET A 1 -9.49 5.05 14.76
CA MET A 1 -10.53 4.93 13.69
C MET A 1 -10.09 3.87 12.71
N LYS A 2 -11.01 3.29 11.91
CA LYS A 2 -10.64 2.40 10.80
C LYS A 2 -10.34 3.22 9.56
N VAL A 3 -9.18 3.00 8.95
CA VAL A 3 -8.68 3.76 7.80
C VAL A 3 -8.35 2.78 6.68
N LEU A 4 -8.97 2.97 5.53
CA LEU A 4 -8.58 2.32 4.28
C LEU A 4 -7.68 3.29 3.50
N PHE A 5 -6.41 2.96 3.34
CA PHE A 5 -5.43 3.84 2.72
C PHE A 5 -5.16 3.39 1.29
N HIS A 6 -5.48 4.23 0.30
CA HIS A 6 -5.17 3.95 -1.10
C HIS A 6 -3.69 4.18 -1.40
N VAL A 7 -3.03 3.15 -1.94
CA VAL A 7 -1.59 3.11 -2.18
C VAL A 7 -1.31 2.87 -3.66
N CYS A 8 -0.61 3.81 -4.29
CA CYS A 8 -0.14 3.70 -5.66
C CYS A 8 1.36 3.35 -5.78
N CYS A 9 2.10 3.39 -4.66
CA CYS A 9 3.49 2.95 -4.55
C CYS A 9 3.85 2.60 -3.08
N GLY A 10 4.64 1.54 -2.89
CA GLY A 10 5.06 1.10 -1.55
C GLY A 10 5.76 2.16 -0.68
N PRO A 11 6.74 2.94 -1.19
CA PRO A 11 7.54 3.85 -0.36
C PRO A 11 6.72 4.95 0.33
N CYS A 12 5.71 5.51 -0.34
CA CYS A 12 4.87 6.55 0.23
C CYS A 12 4.00 6.01 1.37
N PHE A 13 3.54 4.76 1.25
CA PHE A 13 2.74 4.12 2.28
C PHE A 13 3.54 3.77 3.53
N ALA A 14 4.83 3.41 3.40
CA ALA A 14 5.67 3.04 4.55
C ALA A 14 5.64 4.09 5.67
N ARG A 15 5.89 5.37 5.34
CA ARG A 15 5.87 6.44 6.37
C ARG A 15 4.45 6.84 6.78
N ALA A 16 3.53 6.94 5.82
CA ALA A 16 2.17 7.41 6.08
C ALA A 16 1.36 6.40 6.91
N GLY A 17 1.42 5.11 6.56
CA GLY A 17 0.77 4.03 7.30
C GLY A 17 1.32 3.91 8.73
N THR A 18 2.64 4.01 8.91
CA THR A 18 3.25 3.95 10.24
C THR A 18 2.84 5.13 11.11
N LEU A 19 2.80 6.35 10.57
CA LEU A 19 2.33 7.52 11.31
C LEU A 19 0.87 7.35 11.77
N LEU A 20 -0.02 6.94 10.87
CA LEU A 20 -1.43 6.72 11.22
C LEU A 20 -1.59 5.63 12.28
N ARG A 21 -0.76 4.57 12.23
CA ARG A 21 -0.74 3.53 13.25
C ARG A 21 -0.23 4.06 14.60
N GLU A 22 0.83 4.88 14.61
CA GLU A 22 1.35 5.57 15.79
C GLU A 22 0.30 6.50 16.44
N GLU A 23 -0.56 7.11 15.62
CA GLU A 23 -1.73 7.90 16.05
C GLU A 23 -2.91 7.03 16.55
N GLY A 24 -2.76 5.71 16.60
CA GLY A 24 -3.76 4.77 17.12
C GLY A 24 -4.86 4.42 16.12
N HIS A 25 -4.61 4.54 14.81
CA HIS A 25 -5.55 4.11 13.78
C HIS A 25 -5.36 2.65 13.36
N ASP A 26 -6.48 2.01 13.02
CA ASP A 26 -6.53 0.67 12.42
C ASP A 26 -6.46 0.83 10.90
N VAL A 27 -5.26 0.64 10.35
CA VAL A 27 -4.95 0.96 8.94
C VAL A 27 -4.91 -0.31 8.10
N THR A 28 -5.69 -0.33 7.02
CA THR A 28 -5.61 -1.33 5.95
C THR A 28 -5.14 -0.67 4.66
N ALA A 29 -4.18 -1.28 3.98
CA ALA A 29 -3.62 -0.75 2.74
C ALA A 29 -4.35 -1.31 1.52
N LEU A 30 -4.84 -0.43 0.62
CA LEU A 30 -5.48 -0.79 -0.64
C LEU A 30 -4.54 -0.49 -1.80
N TRP A 31 -4.14 -1.52 -2.55
CA TRP A 31 -3.50 -1.35 -3.84
C TRP A 31 -4.55 -1.33 -4.96
N TYR A 32 -4.56 -0.26 -5.75
CA TYR A 32 -5.33 -0.17 -6.99
C TYR A 32 -4.76 0.95 -7.87
N ASN A 33 -4.25 0.66 -9.06
CA ASN A 33 -3.86 1.73 -10.00
C ASN A 33 -3.79 1.22 -11.44
N PRO A 34 -4.90 1.24 -12.20
CA PRO A 34 -4.94 0.76 -13.58
C PRO A 34 -4.17 1.67 -14.55
N ASN A 35 -3.79 2.88 -14.11
CA ASN A 35 -3.13 3.87 -14.96
C ASN A 35 -1.59 3.69 -14.99
N VAL A 36 -1.03 2.71 -14.26
CA VAL A 36 0.42 2.48 -14.28
C VAL A 36 0.84 1.78 -15.57
N GLN A 37 1.61 2.48 -16.37
CA GLN A 37 2.17 1.98 -17.63
C GLN A 37 3.67 2.29 -17.71
N PRO A 38 4.48 1.46 -18.38
CA PRO A 38 4.11 0.15 -18.94
C PRO A 38 3.87 -0.91 -17.85
N TYR A 39 3.32 -2.08 -18.21
CA TYR A 39 3.02 -3.18 -17.27
C TYR A 39 4.19 -3.55 -16.34
N LYS A 40 5.44 -3.46 -16.81
CA LYS A 40 6.63 -3.69 -15.97
C LYS A 40 6.72 -2.74 -14.76
N GLU A 41 6.28 -1.50 -14.91
CA GLU A 41 6.22 -0.54 -13.80
C GLU A 41 5.09 -0.90 -12.82
N PHE A 42 3.95 -1.38 -13.33
CA PHE A 42 2.86 -1.90 -12.50
C PHE A 42 3.36 -3.04 -11.61
N GLU A 43 4.04 -4.02 -12.19
CA GLU A 43 4.61 -5.15 -11.44
C GLU A 43 5.64 -4.69 -10.40
N ALA A 44 6.54 -3.76 -10.78
CA ALA A 44 7.55 -3.24 -9.87
C ALA A 44 6.94 -2.54 -8.66
N ARG A 45 5.91 -1.72 -8.87
CA ARG A 45 5.24 -1.00 -7.77
C ARG A 45 4.38 -1.92 -6.91
N LEU A 46 3.66 -2.88 -7.51
CA LEU A 46 2.91 -3.89 -6.78
C LEU A 46 3.85 -4.74 -5.90
N LYS A 47 5.02 -5.12 -6.43
CA LYS A 47 6.05 -5.81 -5.66
C LYS A 47 6.54 -4.97 -4.48
N ALA A 48 6.87 -3.70 -4.72
CA ALA A 48 7.31 -2.79 -3.65
C ALA A 48 6.22 -2.57 -2.58
N PHE A 49 4.95 -2.45 -2.98
CA PHE A 49 3.81 -2.37 -2.07
C PHE A 49 3.72 -3.60 -1.16
N ARG A 50 3.77 -4.81 -1.75
CA ARG A 50 3.72 -6.07 -0.99
C ARG A 50 4.88 -6.17 0.00
N GLN A 51 6.09 -5.85 -0.43
CA GLN A 51 7.28 -5.86 0.43
C GLN A 51 7.15 -4.93 1.64
N VAL A 52 6.67 -3.70 1.44
CA VAL A 52 6.46 -2.74 2.54
C VAL A 52 5.38 -3.25 3.50
N CYS A 53 4.23 -3.71 2.98
CA CYS A 53 3.15 -4.16 3.84
C CYS A 53 3.52 -5.42 4.63
N GLU A 54 4.29 -6.34 4.05
CA GLU A 54 4.80 -7.53 4.73
C GLU A 54 5.82 -7.17 5.82
N ALA A 55 6.79 -6.30 5.49
CA ALA A 55 7.82 -5.89 6.44
C ALA A 55 7.24 -5.14 7.65
N GLU A 56 6.22 -4.30 7.43
CA GLU A 56 5.60 -3.47 8.47
C GLU A 56 4.33 -4.09 9.07
N GLY A 57 3.91 -5.27 8.58
CA GLY A 57 2.72 -5.98 9.07
C GLY A 57 1.39 -5.27 8.84
N PHE A 58 1.21 -4.56 7.72
CA PHE A 58 -0.07 -3.95 7.37
C PHE A 58 -1.02 -4.97 6.71
N PRO A 59 -2.30 -5.04 7.12
CA PRO A 59 -3.34 -5.70 6.36
C PRO A 59 -3.46 -5.11 4.95
N THR A 60 -3.67 -5.95 3.94
CA THR A 60 -3.74 -5.50 2.54
C THR A 60 -5.00 -5.97 1.83
N VAL A 61 -5.47 -5.12 0.91
CA VAL A 61 -6.44 -5.45 -0.13
C VAL A 61 -5.75 -5.11 -1.45
N VAL A 62 -5.74 -6.06 -2.39
CA VAL A 62 -5.12 -5.85 -3.71
C VAL A 62 -6.21 -6.04 -4.75
N ASP A 63 -6.40 -5.02 -5.56
CA ASP A 63 -7.12 -5.11 -6.82
C ASP A 63 -6.08 -5.10 -7.96
N ASP A 64 -5.91 -6.27 -8.58
CA ASP A 64 -5.00 -6.53 -9.70
C ASP A 64 -5.74 -6.79 -11.01
N THR A 65 -7.00 -6.35 -11.10
CA THR A 65 -7.81 -6.39 -12.33
C THR A 65 -7.43 -5.31 -13.34
#